data_AF-A0A3S9A3V2-F1
#
_entry.id   AF-A0A3S9A3V2-F1
#
_cell.length_a   1.000
_cell.length_b   1.000
_cell.length_c   1.000
_cell.angle_alpha   90.00
_cell.angle_beta   90.00
_cell.angle_gamma   90.00
#
_symmetry.space_group_name_H-M   'P 1'
#
loop_
_entity.id
_entity.type
_entity.pdbx_description
1 polymer ?
#
loop_
_entity_poly.entity_id
_entity_poly.type
_entity_poly.pdbx_seq_one_letter_code
_entity_poly.pdbx_strand_id
1 'polypeptide(L)'
;MTMKEFLRVFHIWLIDYYAQSKSEGVKGVPAKIWERGIKEYGEPDLPASKFDWEIAVMKIDKGTIQKHGVRRDHLYYTAPSLRALQSELESKVMGNSVDIKYDPSDLGKIFVYNPLEKNYLEIPCTNQEYASGLNEYAHKINRKLVDEEVGVVNTSALARAKAKIMDIIFGGLDTVMSLNASRYLGVGSTREIERQTVSKANNEPRKAKVKAKVDFFAGVDMSGEWRTENAARRY
;
A
#
# COMPACT_ATOMS: atom_id res chain seq x y z
N MET A 1 8.59 -15.84 -19.20
CA MET A 1 9.21 -14.87 -18.28
C MET A 1 8.41 -14.85 -17.00
N THR A 2 9.01 -15.21 -15.88
CA THR A 2 8.36 -15.12 -14.55
C THR A 2 8.30 -13.67 -14.07
N MET A 3 7.41 -13.33 -13.12
CA MET A 3 7.33 -11.97 -12.54
C MET A 3 8.69 -11.51 -11.98
N LYS A 4 9.43 -12.42 -11.36
CA LYS A 4 10.77 -12.15 -10.82
C LYS A 4 11.78 -11.79 -11.91
N GLU A 5 11.76 -12.50 -13.04
CA GLU A 5 12.62 -12.22 -14.19
C GLU A 5 12.28 -10.88 -14.83
N PHE A 6 10.98 -10.58 -14.98
CA PHE A 6 10.51 -9.28 -15.46
C PHE A 6 11.01 -8.14 -14.58
N LEU A 7 10.78 -8.21 -13.27
CA LEU A 7 11.21 -7.16 -12.32
C LEU A 7 12.72 -6.95 -12.36
N ARG A 8 13.52 -8.02 -12.55
CA ARG A 8 14.96 -7.88 -12.72
C ARG A 8 15.32 -7.08 -13.97
N VAL A 9 14.75 -7.43 -15.13
CA VAL A 9 15.02 -6.73 -16.40
C VAL A 9 14.53 -5.28 -16.32
N PHE A 10 13.35 -5.07 -15.74
CA PHE A 10 12.78 -3.75 -15.54
C PHE A 10 13.66 -2.85 -14.66
N HIS A 11 14.20 -3.36 -13.54
CA HIS A 11 15.11 -2.58 -12.70
C HIS A 11 16.40 -2.18 -13.44
N ILE A 12 16.99 -3.09 -14.22
CA ILE A 12 18.17 -2.79 -15.04
C ILE A 12 17.83 -1.67 -16.03
N TRP A 13 16.73 -1.81 -16.76
CA TRP A 13 16.28 -0.79 -17.70
C TRP A 13 16.02 0.56 -17.02
N LEU A 14 15.34 0.57 -15.87
CA LEU A 14 14.98 1.80 -15.16
C LEU A 14 16.21 2.54 -14.62
N ILE A 15 17.13 1.81 -13.98
CA ILE A 15 18.28 2.40 -13.26
C ILE A 15 19.42 2.69 -14.23
N ASP A 16 19.81 1.71 -15.06
CA ASP A 16 21.02 1.82 -15.86
C ASP A 16 20.80 2.57 -17.18
N TYR A 17 19.58 2.53 -17.72
CA TYR A 17 19.25 3.17 -19.00
C TYR A 17 18.39 4.42 -18.80
N TYR A 18 17.18 4.27 -18.27
CA TYR A 18 16.23 5.39 -18.20
C TYR A 18 16.76 6.54 -17.34
N ALA A 19 17.19 6.27 -16.10
CA ALA A 19 17.66 7.32 -15.18
C ALA A 19 18.96 8.00 -15.61
N GLN A 20 19.80 7.33 -16.42
CA GLN A 20 21.09 7.85 -16.91
C GLN A 20 21.00 8.48 -18.30
N SER A 21 19.93 8.21 -19.05
CA SER A 21 19.71 8.78 -20.37
C SER A 21 19.22 10.22 -20.31
N LYS A 22 19.49 11.00 -21.36
CA LYS A 22 18.91 12.34 -21.51
C LYS A 22 17.44 12.18 -21.91
N SER A 23 16.55 12.63 -21.04
CA SER A 23 15.11 12.67 -21.31
C SER A 23 14.70 14.05 -21.80
N GLU A 24 13.94 14.10 -22.90
CA GLU A 24 13.37 15.36 -23.41
C GLU A 24 12.32 15.93 -22.45
N GLY A 25 11.55 15.07 -21.77
CA GLY A 25 10.49 15.49 -20.85
C GLY A 25 11.04 16.22 -19.61
N VAL A 26 12.13 15.70 -19.02
CA VAL A 26 12.79 16.29 -17.85
C VAL A 26 13.88 17.29 -18.25
N LYS A 27 14.09 17.48 -19.57
CA LYS A 27 15.12 18.38 -20.16
C LYS A 27 16.52 18.17 -19.58
N GLY A 28 16.92 16.91 -19.42
CA GLY A 28 18.23 16.55 -18.90
C GLY A 28 18.34 15.09 -18.51
N VAL A 29 19.43 14.73 -17.82
CA VAL A 29 19.63 13.39 -17.28
C VAL A 29 19.00 13.32 -15.88
N PRO A 30 17.97 12.48 -15.66
CA PRO A 30 17.25 12.42 -14.38
C PRO A 30 18.18 12.27 -13.17
N ALA A 31 19.17 11.38 -13.23
CA ALA A 31 20.14 11.18 -12.14
C ALA A 31 20.89 12.48 -11.78
N LYS A 32 21.38 13.22 -12.79
CA LYS A 32 22.10 14.48 -12.57
C LYS A 32 21.21 15.61 -12.05
N ILE A 33 19.93 15.61 -12.45
CA ILE A 33 18.95 16.58 -11.94
C ILE A 33 18.67 16.29 -10.47
N TRP A 34 18.49 15.02 -10.12
CA TRP A 34 18.29 14.58 -8.75
C TRP A 34 19.48 14.91 -7.85
N GLU A 35 20.70 14.59 -8.27
CA GLU A 35 21.93 14.95 -7.54
C GLU A 35 22.07 16.45 -7.31
N ARG A 36 21.70 17.26 -8.30
CA ARG A 36 21.69 18.72 -8.17
C ARG A 36 20.64 19.16 -7.17
N GLY A 37 19.44 18.59 -7.23
CA GLY A 37 18.37 18.85 -6.29
C GLY A 37 18.78 18.56 -4.85
N ILE A 38 19.44 17.42 -4.59
CA ILE A 38 19.95 17.10 -3.25
C ILE A 38 21.01 18.11 -2.80
N LYS A 39 21.92 18.52 -3.68
CA LYS A 39 22.96 19.52 -3.34
C LYS A 39 22.38 20.90 -3.04
N GLU A 40 21.30 21.27 -3.73
CA GLU A 40 20.68 22.59 -3.62
C GLU A 40 19.68 22.68 -2.47
N TYR A 41 18.87 21.65 -2.26
CA TYR A 41 17.74 21.65 -1.31
C TYR A 41 17.95 20.72 -0.10
N GLY A 42 19.01 19.92 -0.09
CA GLY A 42 19.28 18.92 0.95
C GLY A 42 18.67 17.55 0.65
N GLU A 43 18.99 16.58 1.49
CA GLU A 43 18.39 15.24 1.42
C GLU A 43 16.92 15.29 1.87
N PRO A 44 16.01 14.53 1.22
CA PRO A 44 14.63 14.47 1.68
C PRO A 44 14.56 13.84 3.06
N ASP A 45 13.73 14.40 3.94
CA ASP A 45 13.50 13.84 5.27
C ASP A 45 12.94 12.42 5.15
N LEU A 46 13.74 11.45 5.59
CA LEU A 46 13.31 10.06 5.68
C LEU A 46 12.67 9.84 7.06
N PRO A 47 11.48 9.22 7.12
CA PRO A 47 10.92 8.77 8.38
C PRO A 47 11.93 7.91 9.15
N ALA A 48 12.14 8.24 10.42
CA ALA A 48 13.20 7.64 11.24
C ALA A 48 12.90 6.17 11.61
N SER A 49 11.63 5.77 11.63
CA SER A 49 11.20 4.44 12.06
C SER A 49 10.33 3.72 11.03
N LYS A 50 10.32 2.38 11.07
CA LYS A 50 9.42 1.55 10.27
C LYS A 50 7.95 1.94 10.49
N PHE A 51 7.59 2.25 11.73
CA PHE A 51 6.24 2.65 12.10
C PHE A 51 5.81 3.95 11.41
N ASP A 52 6.70 4.93 11.33
CA ASP A 52 6.42 6.18 10.61
C ASP A 52 6.24 5.94 9.11
N TRP A 53 7.00 5.00 8.53
CA TRP A 53 6.80 4.56 7.16
C TRP A 53 5.46 3.87 6.93
N GLU A 54 5.07 2.96 7.82
CA GLU A 54 3.77 2.28 7.76
C GLU A 54 2.64 3.33 7.77
N ILE A 55 2.71 4.31 8.68
CA ILE A 55 1.74 5.41 8.73
C ILE A 55 1.84 6.34 7.51
N ALA A 56 3.04 6.57 6.95
CA ALA A 56 3.21 7.44 5.79
C ALA A 56 2.47 6.91 4.56
N VAL A 57 2.43 5.58 4.37
CA VAL A 57 1.83 4.91 3.21
C VAL A 57 0.31 4.67 3.37
N MET A 58 -0.22 4.76 4.59
CA MET A 58 -1.64 4.61 4.87
C MET A 58 -2.52 5.63 4.15
N LYS A 59 -3.78 5.25 3.91
CA LYS A 59 -4.78 6.15 3.31
C LYS A 59 -5.16 7.22 4.32
N ILE A 60 -5.28 8.46 3.84
CA ILE A 60 -5.70 9.62 4.64
C ILE A 60 -7.21 9.82 4.46
N ASP A 61 -7.88 10.11 5.56
CA ASP A 61 -9.29 10.48 5.63
C ASP A 61 -9.49 11.56 6.69
N LYS A 62 -10.62 12.25 6.66
CA LYS A 62 -10.99 13.25 7.66
C LYS A 62 -12.09 12.70 8.54
N GLY A 63 -11.99 12.94 9.84
CA GLY A 63 -13.06 12.58 10.76
C GLY A 63 -13.27 13.63 11.83
N THR A 64 -14.32 13.42 12.61
CA THR A 64 -14.67 14.29 13.73
C THR A 64 -14.74 13.46 15.00
N ILE A 65 -14.08 13.94 16.05
CA ILE A 65 -14.16 13.31 17.37
C ILE A 65 -15.54 13.64 17.96
N GLN A 66 -16.37 12.61 18.08
CA GLN A 66 -17.67 12.70 18.74
C GLN A 66 -17.55 12.18 20.17
N LYS A 67 -18.59 12.40 20.99
CA LYS A 67 -18.67 11.92 22.38
C LYS A 67 -18.44 10.40 22.51
N HIS A 68 -18.83 9.62 21.51
CA HIS A 68 -18.69 8.17 21.48
C HIS A 68 -17.41 7.69 20.80
N GLY A 69 -16.55 8.61 20.34
CA GLY A 69 -15.33 8.33 19.60
C GLY A 69 -15.40 8.82 18.16
N VAL A 70 -14.60 8.20 17.29
CA VAL A 70 -14.59 8.50 15.86
C VAL A 70 -15.41 7.44 15.13
N ARG A 71 -16.32 7.88 14.27
CA ARG A 71 -17.12 6.99 13.42
C ARG A 71 -16.62 7.08 11.98
N ARG A 72 -16.31 5.93 11.38
CA ARG A 72 -15.94 5.81 9.97
C ARG A 72 -16.60 4.57 9.37
N ASP A 73 -17.25 4.70 8.22
CA ASP A 73 -17.84 3.57 7.48
C ASP A 73 -18.71 2.63 8.36
N HIS A 74 -19.50 3.16 9.30
CA HIS A 74 -20.30 2.40 10.29
C HIS A 74 -19.49 1.59 11.32
N LEU A 75 -18.17 1.76 11.37
CA LEU A 75 -17.32 1.31 12.44
C LEU A 75 -17.09 2.44 13.44
N TYR A 76 -17.01 2.06 14.71
CA TYR A 76 -16.72 2.96 15.82
C TYR A 76 -15.31 2.69 16.32
N TYR A 77 -14.58 3.76 16.59
CA TYR A 77 -13.21 3.73 17.10
C TYR A 77 -13.16 4.52 18.38
N THR A 78 -12.69 3.88 19.45
CA THR A 78 -12.70 4.49 20.78
C THR A 78 -11.48 4.05 21.58
N ALA A 79 -10.86 5.00 22.26
CA ALA A 79 -9.75 4.76 23.17
C ALA A 79 -9.76 5.82 24.29
N PRO A 80 -9.20 5.52 25.46
CA PRO A 80 -8.99 6.52 26.50
C PRO A 80 -8.13 7.71 26.02
N SER A 81 -7.09 7.44 25.20
CA SER A 81 -6.21 8.44 24.59
C SER A 81 -6.97 9.44 23.72
N LEU A 82 -8.01 8.98 23.00
CA LEU A 82 -8.85 9.85 22.17
C LEU A 82 -9.65 10.85 23.01
N ARG A 83 -10.13 10.44 24.19
CA ARG A 83 -10.86 11.33 25.10
C ARG A 83 -9.93 12.36 25.72
N ALA A 84 -8.71 11.97 26.09
CA ALA A 84 -7.70 12.90 26.56
C ALA A 84 -7.39 13.96 25.49
N LEU A 85 -7.16 13.52 24.24
CA LEU A 85 -6.97 14.41 23.10
C LEU A 85 -8.16 15.36 22.89
N GLN A 86 -9.40 14.85 22.97
CA GLN A 86 -10.60 15.67 22.83
C GLN A 86 -10.64 16.79 23.87
N SER A 87 -10.44 16.47 25.15
CA SER A 87 -10.41 17.46 26.23
C SER A 87 -9.32 18.51 26.02
N GLU A 88 -8.15 18.12 25.54
CA GLU A 88 -7.06 19.05 25.25
C GLU A 88 -7.38 19.97 24.07
N LEU A 89 -8.00 19.45 23.01
CA LEU A 89 -8.43 20.25 21.86
C LEU A 89 -9.52 21.26 22.25
N GLU A 90 -10.51 20.82 23.04
CA GLU A 90 -11.56 21.68 23.58
C GLU A 90 -10.99 22.80 24.46
N SER A 91 -9.99 22.49 25.30
CA SER A 91 -9.32 23.50 26.15
C SER A 91 -8.61 24.59 25.34
N LYS A 92 -8.15 24.25 24.13
CA LYS A 92 -7.46 25.18 23.20
C LYS A 92 -8.40 25.80 22.16
N VAL A 93 -9.71 25.56 22.27
CA VAL A 93 -10.74 26.03 21.31
C VAL A 93 -10.41 25.59 19.87
N MET A 94 -9.71 24.46 19.72
CA MET A 94 -9.50 23.81 18.44
C MET A 94 -10.71 22.91 18.17
N GLY A 95 -11.34 23.04 17.01
CA GLY A 95 -12.51 22.22 16.66
C GLY A 95 -12.20 20.72 16.65
N ASN A 96 -13.25 19.89 16.70
CA ASN A 96 -13.10 18.42 16.84
C ASN A 96 -12.74 17.69 15.53
N SER A 97 -12.36 18.42 14.48
CA SER A 97 -11.98 17.83 13.20
C SER A 97 -10.54 17.35 13.27
N VAL A 98 -10.30 16.09 12.91
CA VAL A 98 -8.99 15.45 12.96
C VAL A 98 -8.70 14.69 11.68
N ASP A 99 -7.43 14.64 11.31
CA ASP A 99 -6.96 13.81 10.21
C ASP A 99 -6.73 12.39 10.72
N ILE A 100 -7.19 11.42 9.93
CA ILE A 100 -7.17 10.00 10.25
C ILE A 100 -6.39 9.28 9.17
N LYS A 101 -5.54 8.36 9.59
CA LYS A 101 -4.85 7.42 8.73
C LYS A 101 -5.29 6.00 9.06
N TYR A 102 -5.43 5.15 8.05
CA TYR A 102 -5.78 3.75 8.23
C TYR A 102 -5.19 2.87 7.13
N ASP A 103 -5.00 1.59 7.45
CA ASP A 103 -4.63 0.58 6.48
C ASP A 103 -5.90 0.03 5.80
N PRO A 104 -6.03 0.10 4.46
CA PRO A 104 -7.15 -0.52 3.76
C PRO A 104 -7.18 -2.06 3.90
N SER A 105 -6.09 -2.70 4.30
CA SER A 105 -6.00 -4.16 4.50
C SER A 105 -6.53 -4.60 5.86
N ASP A 106 -6.50 -3.71 6.87
CA ASP A 106 -6.96 -3.98 8.23
C ASP A 106 -7.71 -2.77 8.81
N LEU A 107 -9.03 -2.90 8.92
CA LEU A 107 -9.90 -1.89 9.53
C LEU A 107 -9.98 -1.98 11.07
N GLY A 108 -9.26 -2.90 11.70
CA GLY A 108 -9.25 -3.11 13.14
C GLY A 108 -8.73 -1.92 13.94
N LYS A 109 -7.94 -1.04 13.32
CA LYS A 109 -7.38 0.15 13.96
C LYS A 109 -7.27 1.34 13.02
N ILE A 110 -7.22 2.52 13.61
CA ILE A 110 -6.93 3.78 12.92
C ILE A 110 -5.87 4.57 13.69
N PHE A 111 -5.23 5.49 12.99
CA PHE A 111 -4.26 6.42 13.53
C PHE A 111 -4.82 7.83 13.44
N VAL A 112 -5.06 8.48 14.57
CA VAL A 112 -5.58 9.85 14.61
C VAL A 112 -4.43 10.81 14.87
N TYR A 113 -4.35 11.86 14.05
CA TYR A 113 -3.33 12.87 14.21
C TYR A 113 -3.63 13.79 15.40
N ASN A 114 -2.65 13.93 16.30
CA ASN A 114 -2.68 14.89 17.39
C ASN A 114 -1.90 16.16 16.96
N PRO A 115 -2.58 17.30 16.75
CA PRO A 115 -1.91 18.54 16.34
C PRO A 115 -1.04 19.16 17.44
N LEU A 116 -1.23 18.78 18.71
CA LEU A 116 -0.50 19.36 19.85
C LEU A 116 0.89 18.75 20.00
N GLU A 117 0.96 17.43 19.98
CA GLU A 117 2.22 16.67 20.10
C GLU A 117 2.83 16.32 18.74
N LYS A 118 2.12 16.58 17.64
CA LYS A 118 2.50 16.22 16.26
C LYS A 118 2.77 14.73 16.09
N ASN A 119 2.04 13.89 16.81
CA ASN A 119 2.14 12.43 16.75
C ASN A 119 0.82 11.81 16.28
N TYR A 120 0.86 10.51 15.98
CA TYR A 120 -0.33 9.73 15.67
C TYR A 120 -0.69 8.84 16.84
N LEU A 121 -1.95 8.89 17.26
CA LEU A 121 -2.50 8.02 18.30
C LEU A 121 -3.16 6.80 17.65
N GLU A 122 -2.76 5.61 18.06
CA GLU A 122 -3.41 4.37 17.67
C GLU A 122 -4.74 4.20 18.42
N ILE A 123 -5.81 3.97 17.66
CA ILE A 123 -7.17 3.81 18.20
C ILE A 123 -7.77 2.52 17.64
N PRO A 124 -8.09 1.55 18.51
CA PRO A 124 -8.74 0.32 18.08
C PRO A 124 -10.21 0.57 17.73
N CYS A 125 -10.72 -0.24 16.81
CA CYS A 125 -12.15 -0.40 16.59
C CYS A 125 -12.81 -0.98 17.84
N THR A 126 -14.01 -0.51 18.18
CA THR A 126 -14.82 -1.03 19.28
C THR A 126 -15.21 -2.49 19.05
N ASN A 127 -15.50 -2.88 17.80
CA ASN A 127 -15.76 -4.28 17.46
C ASN A 127 -14.57 -4.93 16.74
N GLN A 128 -13.62 -5.42 17.54
CA GLN A 128 -12.45 -6.13 17.02
C GLN A 128 -12.81 -7.45 16.34
N GLU A 129 -13.82 -8.18 16.82
CA GLU A 129 -14.21 -9.49 16.26
C GLU A 129 -14.58 -9.41 14.78
N TYR A 130 -15.22 -8.30 14.39
CA TYR A 130 -15.57 -8.06 13.00
C TYR A 130 -14.45 -7.41 12.19
N ALA A 131 -13.84 -6.36 12.77
CA ALA A 131 -12.98 -5.42 12.04
C ALA A 131 -11.51 -5.86 11.92
N SER A 132 -11.00 -6.68 12.85
CA SER A 132 -9.62 -7.13 12.83
C SER A 132 -9.31 -7.96 11.57
N GLY A 133 -8.27 -7.56 10.83
CA GLY A 133 -7.86 -8.18 9.57
C GLY A 133 -8.89 -8.06 8.45
N LEU A 134 -9.89 -7.18 8.60
CA LEU A 134 -10.93 -6.98 7.60
C LEU A 134 -10.46 -5.95 6.56
N ASN A 135 -10.41 -6.38 5.30
CA ASN A 135 -10.14 -5.49 4.16
C ASN A 135 -11.29 -4.50 3.93
N GLU A 136 -10.98 -3.25 3.58
CA GLU A 136 -11.90 -2.21 3.15
C GLU A 136 -12.85 -2.69 2.03
N TYR A 137 -12.34 -3.47 1.07
CA TYR A 137 -13.17 -4.04 0.00
C TYR A 137 -14.21 -5.02 0.56
N ALA A 138 -13.79 -5.95 1.42
CA ALA A 138 -14.68 -6.92 2.05
C ALA A 138 -15.75 -6.23 2.90
N HIS A 139 -15.35 -5.22 3.66
CA HIS A 139 -16.26 -4.40 4.45
C HIS A 139 -17.34 -3.72 3.58
N LYS A 140 -16.97 -3.14 2.43
CA LYS A 140 -17.93 -2.52 1.51
C LYS A 140 -18.93 -3.53 0.95
N ILE A 141 -18.49 -4.75 0.63
CA ILE A 141 -19.41 -5.81 0.18
C ILE A 141 -20.36 -6.23 1.29
N ASN A 142 -19.85 -6.47 2.51
CA ASN A 142 -20.69 -6.82 3.66
C ASN A 142 -21.75 -5.75 3.93
N ARG A 143 -21.36 -4.46 3.83
CA ARG A 143 -22.29 -3.34 4.03
C ARG A 143 -23.39 -3.32 2.97
N LYS A 144 -23.05 -3.52 1.70
CA LYS A 144 -24.05 -3.62 0.62
C LYS A 144 -25.06 -4.72 0.89
N LEU A 145 -24.58 -5.90 1.31
CA LEU A 145 -25.47 -7.02 1.65
C LEU A 145 -26.41 -6.69 2.81
N VAL A 146 -25.91 -6.02 3.86
CA VAL A 146 -26.76 -5.60 4.99
C VAL A 146 -27.78 -4.54 4.59
N ASP A 147 -27.39 -3.60 3.74
CA ASP A 147 -28.27 -2.55 3.23
C ASP A 147 -29.42 -3.15 2.42
N GLU A 148 -29.13 -4.15 1.58
CA GLU A 148 -30.12 -4.89 0.79
C GLU A 148 -31.05 -5.78 1.64
N GLU A 149 -30.54 -6.44 2.68
CA GLU A 149 -31.33 -7.39 3.49
C GLU A 149 -32.13 -6.74 4.63
N VAL A 150 -31.55 -5.74 5.31
CA VAL A 150 -32.06 -5.22 6.59
C VAL A 150 -32.30 -3.71 6.52
N GLY A 151 -31.59 -2.97 5.66
CA GLY A 151 -31.65 -1.50 5.56
C GLY A 151 -31.07 -0.74 6.77
N VAL A 152 -30.80 -1.42 7.89
CA VAL A 152 -30.15 -0.84 9.08
C VAL A 152 -28.81 -1.52 9.32
N VAL A 153 -27.74 -0.75 9.14
CA VAL A 153 -26.37 -1.24 9.32
C VAL A 153 -26.02 -1.27 10.80
N ASN A 154 -26.18 -2.45 11.40
CA ASN A 154 -25.74 -2.77 12.76
C ASN A 154 -24.54 -3.71 12.75
N THR A 155 -23.76 -3.66 13.82
CA THR A 155 -22.56 -4.48 14.01
C THR A 155 -22.84 -5.99 13.87
N SER A 156 -23.94 -6.47 14.44
CA SER A 156 -24.36 -7.87 14.36
C SER A 156 -24.80 -8.27 12.94
N ALA A 157 -25.45 -7.37 12.22
CA ALA A 157 -25.85 -7.59 10.83
C ALA A 157 -24.62 -7.71 9.91
N LEU A 158 -23.62 -6.84 10.12
CA LEU A 158 -22.34 -6.90 9.39
C LEU A 158 -21.59 -8.23 9.65
N ALA A 159 -21.59 -8.71 10.89
CA ALA A 159 -20.99 -10.00 11.22
C ALA A 159 -21.71 -11.18 10.54
N ARG A 160 -23.06 -11.17 10.51
CA ARG A 160 -23.86 -12.18 9.80
C ARG A 160 -23.62 -12.15 8.29
N ALA A 161 -23.57 -10.97 7.70
CA ALA A 161 -23.26 -10.79 6.28
C ALA A 161 -21.88 -11.34 5.93
N LYS A 162 -20.86 -11.06 6.76
CA LYS A 162 -19.52 -11.64 6.61
C LYS A 162 -19.55 -13.17 6.66
N ALA A 163 -20.23 -13.75 7.64
CA ALA A 163 -20.36 -15.20 7.77
C ALA A 163 -21.03 -15.84 6.54
N LYS A 164 -22.14 -15.23 6.07
CA LYS A 164 -22.86 -15.69 4.88
C LYS A 164 -21.99 -15.64 3.62
N ILE A 165 -21.25 -14.55 3.40
CA ILE A 165 -20.35 -14.44 2.25
C ILE A 165 -19.20 -15.43 2.35
N MET A 166 -18.61 -15.62 3.54
CA MET A 166 -17.56 -16.63 3.72
C MET A 166 -18.08 -18.05 3.46
N ASP A 167 -19.28 -18.39 3.91
CA ASP A 167 -19.90 -19.68 3.64
C ASP A 167 -20.11 -19.90 2.13
N ILE A 168 -20.54 -18.87 1.40
CA ILE A 168 -20.66 -18.94 -0.07
C ILE A 168 -19.31 -19.15 -0.75
N ILE A 169 -18.27 -18.42 -0.31
CA ILE A 169 -16.91 -18.51 -0.90
C ILE A 169 -16.29 -19.89 -0.65
N PHE A 170 -16.37 -20.41 0.58
CA PHE A 170 -15.78 -21.70 0.93
C PHE A 170 -16.66 -22.90 0.55
N GLY A 171 -17.97 -22.70 0.44
CA GLY A 171 -18.95 -23.71 0.02
C GLY A 171 -18.95 -24.00 -1.48
N GLY A 172 -18.11 -23.30 -2.27
CA GLY A 172 -17.95 -23.58 -3.71
C GLY A 172 -19.18 -23.25 -4.54
N LEU A 173 -20.09 -22.41 -4.04
CA LEU A 173 -21.26 -21.97 -4.78
C LEU A 173 -20.83 -20.97 -5.86
N ASP A 174 -20.86 -21.44 -7.12
CA ASP A 174 -20.54 -20.69 -8.36
C ASP A 174 -21.35 -19.40 -8.56
N THR A 175 -22.36 -19.16 -7.73
CA THR A 175 -23.39 -18.11 -7.92
C THR A 175 -22.89 -16.69 -7.78
N VAL A 176 -21.68 -16.46 -7.27
CA VAL A 176 -21.09 -15.11 -7.24
C VAL A 176 -19.93 -14.99 -8.24
N MET A 177 -20.20 -15.34 -9.50
CA MET A 177 -19.30 -15.05 -10.64
C MET A 177 -18.88 -13.57 -10.75
N SER A 178 -19.48 -12.64 -9.99
CA SER A 178 -19.08 -11.22 -9.94
C SER A 178 -18.26 -10.79 -8.73
N LEU A 179 -18.13 -11.62 -7.67
CA LEU A 179 -17.30 -11.29 -6.53
C LEU A 179 -15.86 -11.72 -6.78
N ASN A 180 -14.92 -10.77 -6.72
CA ASN A 180 -13.49 -11.09 -6.72
C ASN A 180 -13.12 -11.72 -5.38
N ALA A 181 -13.35 -13.04 -5.23
CA ALA A 181 -13.14 -13.80 -4.00
C ALA A 181 -11.71 -13.61 -3.45
N SER A 182 -10.69 -13.58 -4.32
CA SER A 182 -9.31 -13.29 -3.93
C SER A 182 -9.16 -11.91 -3.26
N ARG A 183 -9.84 -10.88 -3.80
CA ARG A 183 -9.81 -9.52 -3.24
C ARG A 183 -10.59 -9.44 -1.92
N TYR A 184 -11.72 -10.14 -1.82
CA TYR A 184 -12.51 -10.23 -0.59
C TYR A 184 -11.69 -10.87 0.53
N LEU A 185 -11.01 -11.98 0.24
CA LEU A 185 -10.13 -12.67 1.18
C LEU A 185 -8.77 -11.97 1.40
N GLY A 186 -8.47 -10.89 0.67
CA GLY A 186 -7.18 -10.20 0.73
C GLY A 186 -6.00 -11.01 0.19
N VAL A 187 -6.27 -12.09 -0.56
CA VAL A 187 -5.24 -12.95 -1.16
C VAL A 187 -4.74 -12.30 -2.45
N GLY A 188 -3.54 -11.71 -2.40
CA GLY A 188 -2.80 -11.27 -3.59
C GLY A 188 -2.24 -9.86 -3.58
N SER A 189 -2.65 -8.97 -2.66
CA SER A 189 -2.24 -7.55 -2.70
C SER A 189 -1.17 -7.14 -1.67
N THR A 190 -1.11 -7.80 -0.51
CA THR A 190 -0.40 -7.20 0.64
C THR A 190 0.33 -8.21 1.53
N ARG A 191 0.40 -9.50 1.17
CA ARG A 191 1.31 -10.38 1.91
C ARG A 191 2.71 -9.90 1.58
N GLU A 192 3.41 -9.38 2.60
CA GLU A 192 4.85 -9.18 2.53
C GLU A 192 5.42 -10.41 1.84
N ILE A 193 6.27 -10.21 0.84
CA ILE A 193 7.04 -11.32 0.29
C ILE A 193 7.84 -11.81 1.49
N GLU A 194 7.35 -12.84 2.18
CA GLU A 194 8.08 -13.49 3.24
C GLU A 194 9.43 -13.79 2.62
N ARG A 195 10.47 -13.07 3.08
CA ARG A 195 11.82 -13.49 2.78
C ARG A 195 11.87 -14.86 3.41
N GLN A 196 11.75 -15.90 2.58
CA GLN A 196 12.27 -17.20 2.96
C GLN A 196 13.67 -16.87 3.45
N THR A 197 13.87 -16.98 4.76
CA THR A 197 15.19 -17.00 5.35
C THR A 197 15.81 -18.19 4.67
N VAL A 198 16.59 -17.95 3.61
CA VAL A 198 17.38 -18.98 2.99
C VAL A 198 18.37 -19.37 4.08
N SER A 199 18.00 -20.34 4.91
CA SER A 199 18.96 -21.08 5.69
C SER A 199 20.00 -21.51 4.67
N LYS A 200 21.24 -21.09 4.87
CA LYS A 200 22.38 -21.52 4.04
C LYS A 200 22.52 -23.03 4.17
N ALA A 201 21.67 -23.79 3.48
CA ALA A 201 21.91 -25.17 3.19
C ALA A 201 22.94 -25.16 2.07
N ASN A 202 24.14 -25.65 2.38
CA ASN A 202 25.23 -25.88 1.43
C ASN A 202 24.70 -26.69 0.25
N ASN A 203 24.30 -26.01 -0.82
CA ASN A 203 24.15 -26.62 -2.12
C ASN A 203 25.01 -25.81 -3.07
N GLU A 204 26.16 -26.39 -3.39
CA GLU A 204 26.96 -25.93 -4.52
C GLU A 204 26.06 -25.83 -5.76
N PRO A 205 26.19 -24.77 -6.57
CA PRO A 205 25.35 -24.60 -7.74
C PRO A 205 25.62 -25.75 -8.72
N ARG A 206 24.64 -26.65 -8.90
CA ARG A 206 24.63 -27.57 -10.04
C ARG A 206 24.68 -26.73 -11.31
N LYS A 207 25.80 -26.80 -12.03
CA LYS A 207 25.99 -26.18 -13.34
C LYS A 207 24.94 -26.73 -14.31
N ALA A 208 23.78 -26.07 -14.39
CA ALA A 208 22.83 -26.32 -15.45
C ALA A 208 23.45 -25.79 -16.74
N LYS A 209 23.71 -26.69 -17.70
CA LYS A 209 24.12 -26.32 -19.06
C LYS A 209 22.97 -25.50 -19.67
N VAL A 210 23.12 -24.18 -19.73
CA VAL A 210 22.23 -23.31 -20.50
C VAL A 210 22.39 -23.70 -21.96
N LYS A 211 21.42 -24.45 -22.50
CA LYS A 211 21.33 -24.71 -23.93
C LYS A 211 20.53 -23.58 -24.58
N ALA A 212 21.05 -23.14 -25.73
CA ALA A 212 20.55 -22.16 -26.68
C ALA A 212 20.67 -20.68 -26.29
N LYS A 213 21.47 -19.93 -27.08
CA LYS A 213 21.39 -18.47 -27.21
C LYS A 213 19.97 -18.15 -27.70
N VAL A 214 19.15 -17.60 -26.82
CA VAL A 214 17.91 -16.93 -27.23
C VAL A 214 18.30 -15.49 -27.52
N ASP A 215 18.46 -15.15 -28.79
CA ASP A 215 18.68 -13.77 -29.21
C ASP A 215 17.37 -12.99 -29.03
N PHE A 216 17.24 -12.35 -27.87
CA PHE A 216 16.09 -11.53 -27.47
C PHE A 216 15.82 -10.33 -28.40
N PHE A 217 16.76 -10.01 -29.28
CA PHE A 217 16.72 -8.86 -30.19
C PHE A 217 16.42 -9.25 -31.65
N ALA A 218 15.99 -10.49 -31.93
CA ALA A 218 15.56 -10.89 -33.26
C ALA A 218 14.39 -10.00 -33.73
N GLY A 219 14.64 -9.12 -34.70
CA GLY A 219 13.67 -8.17 -35.25
C GLY A 219 13.81 -6.72 -34.77
N VAL A 220 14.76 -6.41 -33.88
CA VAL A 220 15.15 -5.02 -33.57
C VAL A 220 16.22 -4.59 -34.57
N ASP A 221 15.93 -3.56 -35.37
CA ASP A 221 16.90 -3.02 -36.32
C ASP A 221 18.08 -2.37 -35.56
N MET A 222 19.20 -3.10 -35.54
CA MET A 222 20.47 -2.68 -34.94
C MET A 222 21.42 -2.04 -35.97
N SER A 223 20.97 -1.82 -37.22
CA SER A 223 21.78 -1.27 -38.31
C SER A 223 21.94 0.26 -38.26
N GLY A 224 21.20 0.94 -37.38
CA GLY A 224 21.48 2.33 -37.05
C GLY A 224 22.82 2.44 -36.35
N GLU A 225 23.76 3.21 -36.93
CA GLU A 225 25.09 3.51 -36.41
C GLU A 225 25.03 4.26 -35.06
N TRP A 226 24.54 3.65 -33.98
CA TRP A 226 24.48 4.29 -32.66
C TRP A 226 25.81 4.22 -31.91
N ARG A 227 26.84 3.61 -32.49
CA ARG A 227 28.15 3.37 -31.84
C ARG A 227 29.28 4.31 -32.28
N THR A 228 29.07 5.30 -33.14
CA THR A 228 30.19 6.06 -33.76
C THR A 228 30.12 7.59 -33.77
N GLU A 229 29.35 8.24 -32.88
CA GLU A 229 29.53 9.68 -32.66
C GLU A 229 29.65 10.02 -31.17
N ASN A 230 30.82 9.75 -30.60
CA ASN A 230 31.24 10.44 -29.38
C ASN A 230 32.75 10.66 -29.34
N ALA A 231 33.29 11.18 -30.44
CA ALA A 231 34.60 11.81 -30.46
C ALA A 231 34.44 13.21 -31.09
N ALA A 232 34.69 14.22 -30.27
CA ALA A 232 34.79 15.64 -30.62
C ALA A 232 33.48 16.36 -31.02
N ARG A 233 32.94 17.13 -30.08
CA ARG A 233 32.54 18.53 -30.35
C ARG A 233 32.65 19.34 -29.05
N ARG A 234 33.76 20.07 -28.96
CA ARG A 234 33.91 21.29 -28.16
C ARG A 234 32.84 22.28 -28.63
N TYR A 235 32.07 22.84 -27.71
CA TYR A 235 31.95 24.26 -27.37
C TYR A 235 31.01 24.39 -26.17
#